data_AF-A0A174WP09-F1
#
_entry.id   AF-A0A174WP09-F1
#
_cell.length_a   1.000
_cell.length_b   1.000
_cell.length_c   1.000
_cell.angle_alpha   90.00
_cell.angle_beta   90.00
_cell.angle_gamma   90.00
#
_symmetry.space_group_name_H-M   'P 1'
#
loop_
_entity.id
_entity.type
_entity.pdbx_description
1 polymer ?
#
loop_
_entity_poly.entity_id
_entity_poly.type
_entity_poly.pdbx_seq_one_letter_code
_entity_poly.pdbx_strand_id
1 'polypeptide(L)'
;MGVAGYSEMAHILGLDDVAEKYAGIAKKMAVKWEEMANEGDHYRLAFDRENTWSQKYNMIWDKMWNLNLFPNNVISKEVNYYLTKQNRYGLPLDSRKDYTKSDWIMWIAAMSPDQNTFEKFIIPLYKYINETTSRVPISDWHETKTGKMTGFKARSVIGGYWMKVLINKTLNNQ
;
A
#
# COMPACT_ATOMS: atom_id res chain seq x y z
N MET A 1 -1.81 -8.36 7.92
CA MET A 1 -0.35 -8.25 8.17
C MET A 1 0.05 -8.48 9.62
N GLY A 2 -0.49 -7.77 10.61
CA GLY A 2 0.00 -7.89 12.01
C GLY A 2 0.04 -9.32 12.58
N VAL A 3 -1.00 -10.12 12.30
CA VAL A 3 -1.05 -11.54 12.73
C VAL A 3 0.05 -12.38 12.10
N ALA A 4 0.35 -12.18 10.82
CA ALA A 4 1.45 -12.87 10.15
C ALA A 4 2.81 -12.38 10.64
N GLY A 5 2.97 -11.07 10.90
CA GLY A 5 4.20 -10.54 11.50
C GLY A 5 4.48 -11.15 12.88
N TYR A 6 3.44 -11.39 13.69
CA TYR A 6 3.58 -12.10 14.96
C TYR A 6 4.02 -13.57 14.77
N SER A 7 3.48 -14.25 13.76
CA SER A 7 3.94 -15.59 13.38
C SER A 7 5.44 -15.61 13.04
N GLU A 8 5.92 -14.68 12.21
CA GLU A 8 7.33 -14.60 11.85
C GLU A 8 8.24 -14.34 13.06
N MET A 9 7.82 -13.46 13.98
CA MET A 9 8.56 -13.23 15.23
C MET A 9 8.62 -14.47 16.11
N ALA A 10 7.52 -15.22 16.22
CA ALA A 10 7.49 -16.47 16.98
C ALA A 10 8.45 -17.51 16.39
N HIS A 11 8.49 -17.63 15.05
CA HIS A 11 9.42 -18.52 14.36
C HIS A 11 10.88 -18.11 14.60
N ILE A 12 11.22 -16.82 14.54
CA ILE A 12 12.56 -16.31 14.86
C ILE A 12 13.00 -16.66 16.29
N LEU A 13 12.05 -16.74 17.23
CA LEU A 13 12.30 -17.10 18.62
C LEU A 13 12.30 -18.62 18.88
N GLY A 14 12.11 -19.46 17.85
CA GLY A 14 12.00 -20.92 17.99
C GLY A 14 10.70 -21.39 18.65
N LEU A 15 9.65 -20.58 18.61
CA LEU A 15 8.30 -20.91 19.11
C LEU A 15 7.43 -21.41 17.95
N ASP A 16 7.80 -22.56 17.39
CA ASP A 16 7.24 -23.06 16.12
C ASP A 16 5.74 -23.37 16.20
N ASP A 17 5.24 -23.89 17.33
CA ASP A 17 3.81 -24.16 17.55
C ASP A 17 2.98 -22.87 17.52
N VAL A 18 3.51 -21.80 18.11
CA VAL A 18 2.91 -20.47 18.08
C VAL A 18 2.96 -19.91 16.66
N ALA A 19 4.09 -20.03 15.97
CA ALA A 19 4.23 -19.57 14.60
C ALA A 19 3.20 -20.24 13.69
N GLU A 20 3.15 -21.57 13.64
CA GLU A 20 2.21 -22.32 12.80
C GLU A 20 0.75 -21.94 13.06
N LYS A 21 0.38 -21.80 14.35
CA LYS A 21 -0.97 -21.39 14.74
C LYS A 21 -1.34 -20.03 14.15
N TYR A 22 -0.48 -19.03 14.30
CA TYR A 22 -0.78 -17.67 13.85
C TYR A 22 -0.62 -17.49 12.34
N ALA A 23 0.28 -18.22 11.68
CA ALA A 23 0.33 -18.34 10.22
C ALA A 23 -1.00 -18.87 9.67
N GLY A 24 -1.52 -19.95 10.27
CA GLY A 24 -2.81 -20.54 9.88
C GLY A 24 -3.98 -19.57 10.06
N ILE A 25 -4.00 -18.81 11.16
CA ILE A 25 -5.01 -17.77 11.40
C ILE A 25 -4.89 -16.65 10.35
N ALA A 26 -3.67 -16.16 10.08
CA ALA A 26 -3.44 -15.09 9.11
C ALA A 26 -3.92 -15.48 7.71
N LYS A 27 -3.63 -16.72 7.27
CA LYS A 27 -4.11 -17.26 5.98
C LYS A 27 -5.63 -17.33 5.92
N LYS A 28 -6.29 -17.85 6.97
CA LYS A 28 -7.76 -17.90 7.04
C LYS A 28 -8.40 -16.50 6.99
N MET A 29 -7.79 -15.52 7.67
CA MET A 29 -8.26 -14.14 7.63
C MET A 29 -8.09 -13.51 6.25
N ALA A 30 -7.00 -13.80 5.55
CA ALA A 30 -6.74 -13.28 4.21
C ALA A 30 -7.77 -13.82 3.20
N VAL A 31 -8.05 -15.13 3.20
CA VAL A 31 -9.10 -15.75 2.36
C VAL A 31 -10.45 -15.12 2.63
N LYS A 32 -10.85 -15.03 3.90
CA LYS A 32 -12.15 -14.44 4.29
C LYS A 32 -12.24 -12.96 3.91
N TRP A 33 -11.17 -12.20 4.07
CA TRP A 33 -11.13 -10.80 3.66
C TRP A 33 -11.33 -10.68 2.14
N GLU A 34 -10.69 -11.55 1.35
CA GLU A 34 -10.81 -11.55 -0.09
C GLU A 34 -12.26 -11.81 -0.52
N GLU A 35 -12.90 -12.84 0.02
CA GLU A 35 -14.31 -13.18 -0.24
C GLU A 35 -15.25 -12.02 0.10
N MET A 36 -15.09 -11.41 1.27
CA MET A 36 -15.99 -10.37 1.76
C MET A 36 -15.79 -9.01 1.09
N ALA A 37 -14.57 -8.70 0.65
CA ALA A 37 -14.25 -7.38 0.13
C ALA A 37 -14.28 -7.31 -1.41
N ASN A 38 -14.32 -8.43 -2.14
CA ASN A 38 -14.22 -8.44 -3.60
C ASN A 38 -15.38 -7.69 -4.27
N GLU A 39 -15.06 -6.68 -5.09
CA GLU A 39 -15.98 -5.93 -5.96
C GLU A 39 -15.77 -6.30 -7.45
N GLY A 40 -15.02 -7.36 -7.73
CA GLY A 40 -14.68 -7.82 -9.08
C GLY A 40 -13.34 -7.26 -9.55
N ASP A 41 -13.27 -5.95 -9.83
CA ASP A 41 -12.06 -5.26 -10.33
C ASP A 41 -11.21 -4.61 -9.22
N HIS A 42 -11.70 -4.57 -7.98
CA HIS A 42 -10.98 -4.10 -6.79
C HIS A 42 -11.59 -4.67 -5.49
N TYR A 43 -11.08 -4.26 -4.32
CA TYR A 43 -11.65 -4.60 -3.03
C TYR A 43 -12.18 -3.38 -2.27
N ARG A 44 -13.33 -3.58 -1.61
CA ARG A 44 -14.12 -2.58 -0.89
C ARG A 44 -13.33 -1.85 0.20
N LEU A 45 -13.73 -0.62 0.51
CA LEU A 45 -13.22 0.10 1.70
C LEU A 45 -13.67 -0.57 2.99
N ALA A 46 -14.95 -0.95 3.05
CA ALA A 46 -15.56 -1.67 4.17
C ALA A 46 -16.50 -2.75 3.59
N PHE A 47 -16.62 -3.89 4.28
CA PHE A 47 -17.31 -5.07 3.75
C PHE A 47 -18.78 -4.80 3.39
N ASP A 48 -19.44 -3.93 4.14
CA ASP A 48 -20.85 -3.53 4.00
C ASP A 48 -21.05 -2.33 3.05
N ARG A 49 -20.00 -1.85 2.38
CA ARG A 49 -20.05 -0.66 1.51
C ARG A 49 -19.65 -0.97 0.08
N GLU A 50 -20.66 -1.23 -0.72
CA GLU A 50 -20.50 -1.44 -2.16
C GLU A 50 -20.01 -0.19 -2.87
N ASN A 51 -19.33 -0.36 -4.01
CA ASN A 51 -18.81 0.71 -4.85
C ASN A 51 -17.85 1.65 -4.11
N THR A 52 -17.08 1.10 -3.17
CA THR A 52 -16.04 1.85 -2.43
C THR A 52 -14.69 1.20 -2.61
N TRP A 53 -13.62 1.97 -2.42
CA TRP A 53 -12.26 1.46 -2.54
C TRP A 53 -11.33 2.20 -1.58
N SER A 54 -10.18 1.61 -1.28
CA SER A 54 -9.08 2.26 -0.54
C SER A 54 -7.75 1.62 -0.87
N GLN A 55 -6.69 2.40 -0.77
CA GLN A 55 -5.32 1.91 -0.92
C GLN A 55 -5.03 0.78 0.08
N LYS A 56 -4.75 -0.43 -0.41
CA LYS A 56 -4.31 -1.58 0.39
C LYS A 56 -2.79 -1.56 0.60
N TYR A 57 -2.24 -0.43 1.01
CA TYR A 57 -0.79 -0.19 1.10
C TYR A 57 -0.05 -1.19 1.99
N ASN A 58 -0.71 -1.72 3.03
CA ASN A 58 -0.12 -2.74 3.90
C ASN A 58 0.12 -4.08 3.22
N MET A 59 -0.45 -4.35 2.04
CA MET A 59 -0.15 -5.58 1.29
C MET A 59 1.30 -5.65 0.83
N ILE A 60 2.02 -4.53 0.83
CA ILE A 60 3.45 -4.48 0.50
C ILE A 60 4.27 -5.46 1.34
N TRP A 61 3.89 -5.67 2.60
CA TRP A 61 4.59 -6.55 3.52
C TRP A 61 4.41 -8.04 3.16
N ASP A 62 3.27 -8.41 2.57
CA ASP A 62 3.05 -9.77 2.05
C ASP A 62 4.02 -10.08 0.91
N LYS A 63 4.20 -9.11 -0.01
CA LYS A 63 5.17 -9.17 -1.11
C LYS A 63 6.61 -9.17 -0.62
N MET A 64 6.97 -8.27 0.29
CA MET A 64 8.35 -8.09 0.75
C MET A 64 8.86 -9.29 1.55
N TRP A 65 8.02 -9.88 2.40
CA TRP A 65 8.37 -11.05 3.23
C TRP A 65 8.03 -12.39 2.57
N ASN A 66 7.48 -12.38 1.35
CA ASN A 66 7.08 -13.59 0.63
C ASN A 66 6.15 -14.51 1.45
N LEU A 67 5.20 -13.92 2.21
CA LEU A 67 4.31 -14.68 3.09
C LEU A 67 3.19 -15.41 2.33
N ASN A 68 2.94 -14.99 1.09
CA ASN A 68 1.93 -15.56 0.19
C ASN A 68 0.54 -15.69 0.84
N LEU A 69 0.12 -14.66 1.58
CA LEU A 69 -1.21 -14.60 2.19
C LEU A 69 -2.30 -14.33 1.15
N PHE A 70 -1.95 -13.65 0.06
CA PHE A 70 -2.88 -13.25 -1.00
C PHE A 70 -2.49 -13.84 -2.38
N PRO A 71 -2.67 -15.16 -2.60
CA PRO A 71 -2.18 -15.84 -3.81
C PRO A 71 -2.96 -15.48 -5.09
N ASN A 72 -4.16 -14.90 -4.99
CA ASN A 72 -5.10 -14.73 -6.10
C ASN A 72 -4.91 -13.44 -6.91
N ASN A 73 -3.67 -13.01 -7.17
CA ASN A 73 -3.37 -11.77 -7.91
C ASN A 73 -4.01 -10.51 -7.31
N VAL A 74 -4.29 -10.50 -5.99
CA VAL A 74 -4.93 -9.39 -5.27
C VAL A 74 -4.17 -8.08 -5.49
N ILE A 75 -2.83 -8.14 -5.43
CA ILE A 75 -1.96 -6.99 -5.70
C ILE A 75 -2.15 -6.44 -7.12
N SER A 76 -2.12 -7.30 -8.13
CA SER A 76 -2.28 -6.89 -9.52
C SER A 76 -3.66 -6.29 -9.78
N LYS A 77 -4.71 -6.86 -9.17
CA LYS A 77 -6.08 -6.32 -9.25
C LYS A 77 -6.14 -4.89 -8.71
N GLU A 78 -5.66 -4.67 -7.48
CA GLU A 78 -5.65 -3.36 -6.84
C GLU A 78 -4.76 -2.35 -7.59
N VAL A 79 -3.56 -2.75 -8.03
CA VAL A 79 -2.67 -1.87 -8.82
C VAL A 79 -3.36 -1.41 -10.11
N ASN A 80 -3.98 -2.34 -10.85
CA ASN A 80 -4.71 -1.99 -12.07
C ASN A 80 -5.86 -1.02 -11.79
N TYR A 81 -6.62 -1.25 -10.73
CA TYR A 81 -7.70 -0.36 -10.34
C TYR A 81 -7.18 1.04 -9.98
N TYR A 82 -6.12 1.15 -9.18
CA TYR A 82 -5.57 2.43 -8.77
C TYR A 82 -5.02 3.27 -9.92
N LEU A 83 -4.48 2.64 -10.97
CA LEU A 83 -4.04 3.36 -12.17
C LEU A 83 -5.19 4.15 -12.81
N THR A 84 -6.43 3.69 -12.67
CA THR A 84 -7.63 4.40 -13.16
C THR A 84 -8.06 5.58 -12.28
N LYS A 85 -7.50 5.72 -11.08
CA LYS A 85 -7.90 6.72 -10.06
C LYS A 85 -6.87 7.81 -9.82
N GLN A 86 -5.80 7.87 -10.63
CA GLN A 86 -4.76 8.88 -10.52
C GLN A 86 -5.31 10.29 -10.77
N ASN A 87 -5.00 11.23 -9.88
CA ASN A 87 -5.19 12.65 -10.08
C ASN A 87 -3.84 13.32 -10.43
N ARG A 88 -3.88 14.63 -10.75
CA ARG A 88 -2.71 15.43 -11.14
C ARG A 88 -1.52 15.30 -10.19
N TYR A 89 -1.77 15.19 -8.89
CA TYR A 89 -0.76 15.22 -7.83
C TYR A 89 -0.73 13.94 -6.97
N GLY A 90 -1.33 12.84 -7.46
CA GLY A 90 -1.25 11.54 -6.80
C GLY A 90 -2.55 10.75 -6.81
N LEU A 91 -2.48 9.56 -6.23
CA LEU A 91 -3.60 8.65 -6.01
C LEU A 91 -4.31 8.99 -4.69
N PRO A 92 -5.62 9.27 -4.65
CA PRO A 92 -6.38 9.46 -3.40
C PRO A 92 -6.31 8.25 -2.45
N LEU A 93 -6.51 8.46 -1.14
CA LEU A 93 -6.52 7.35 -0.18
C LEU A 93 -7.62 6.34 -0.45
N ASP A 94 -8.80 6.83 -0.78
CA ASP A 94 -10.03 6.06 -0.90
C ASP A 94 -11.11 6.87 -1.64
N SER A 95 -12.28 6.27 -1.84
CA SER A 95 -13.39 6.88 -2.56
C SER A 95 -14.05 8.09 -1.86
N ARG A 96 -13.69 8.43 -0.62
CA ARG A 96 -14.40 9.46 0.17
C ARG A 96 -13.88 10.87 -0.03
N LYS A 97 -12.57 11.02 -0.32
CA LYS A 97 -11.88 12.31 -0.38
C LYS A 97 -10.71 12.26 -1.36
N ASP A 98 -10.38 13.42 -1.93
CA ASP A 98 -9.31 13.58 -2.91
C ASP A 98 -7.92 13.80 -2.28
N TYR A 99 -7.76 13.74 -0.96
CA TYR A 99 -6.43 13.83 -0.35
C TYR A 99 -5.74 12.47 -0.29
N THR A 100 -4.42 12.48 -0.13
CA THR A 100 -3.60 11.27 -0.07
C THR A 100 -2.54 11.30 1.02
N LYS A 101 -1.88 10.16 1.23
CA LYS A 101 -0.63 10.03 1.97
C LYS A 101 0.48 9.65 1.00
N SER A 102 1.47 10.52 0.84
CA SER A 102 2.51 10.31 -0.20
C SER A 102 3.37 9.08 0.05
N ASP A 103 3.67 8.75 1.30
CA ASP A 103 4.38 7.53 1.68
C ASP A 103 3.59 6.26 1.33
N TRP A 104 2.26 6.29 1.44
CA TRP A 104 1.41 5.16 1.07
C TRP A 104 1.34 4.97 -0.45
N ILE A 105 1.34 6.06 -1.23
CA ILE A 105 1.51 5.98 -2.69
C ILE A 105 2.81 5.25 -3.03
N MET A 106 3.91 5.55 -2.33
CA MET A 106 5.20 4.88 -2.57
C MET A 106 5.16 3.39 -2.26
N TRP A 107 4.39 2.97 -1.25
CA TRP A 107 4.20 1.56 -0.93
C TRP A 107 3.34 0.86 -1.99
N ILE A 108 2.25 1.49 -2.45
CA ILE A 108 1.45 1.00 -3.58
C ILE A 108 2.32 0.87 -4.83
N ALA A 109 3.06 1.93 -5.18
CA ALA A 109 3.91 1.97 -6.36
C ALA A 109 4.90 0.80 -6.34
N ALA A 110 5.55 0.54 -5.20
CA ALA A 110 6.52 -0.54 -5.06
C ALA A 110 5.94 -1.95 -5.25
N MET A 111 4.61 -2.11 -5.17
CA MET A 111 3.94 -3.37 -5.54
C MET A 111 3.82 -3.60 -7.05
N SER A 112 4.05 -2.57 -7.87
CA SER A 112 3.95 -2.66 -9.34
C SER A 112 4.77 -3.82 -9.93
N PRO A 113 4.30 -4.45 -11.02
CA PRO A 113 4.97 -5.58 -11.65
C PRO A 113 6.26 -5.17 -12.38
N ASP A 114 6.36 -3.92 -12.82
CA ASP A 114 7.46 -3.42 -13.62
C ASP A 114 7.74 -1.92 -13.34
N GLN A 115 8.82 -1.42 -13.92
CA GLN A 115 9.26 -0.03 -13.75
C GLN A 115 8.29 0.98 -14.39
N ASN A 116 7.69 0.66 -15.54
CA ASN A 116 6.76 1.56 -16.24
C ASN A 116 5.50 1.78 -15.40
N THR A 117 4.95 0.70 -14.84
CA THR A 117 3.78 0.74 -13.96
C THR A 117 4.11 1.46 -12.66
N PHE A 118 5.30 1.23 -12.08
CA PHE A 118 5.79 1.98 -10.93
C PHE A 118 5.80 3.49 -11.21
N GLU A 119 6.40 3.91 -12.33
CA GLU A 119 6.54 5.32 -12.71
C GLU A 119 5.19 6.03 -12.90
N LYS A 120 4.14 5.33 -13.32
CA LYS A 120 2.78 5.91 -13.41
C LYS A 120 2.27 6.42 -12.05
N PHE A 121 2.69 5.84 -10.93
CA PHE A 121 2.39 6.35 -9.59
C PHE A 121 3.34 7.48 -9.16
N ILE A 122 4.60 7.41 -9.59
CA ILE A 122 5.63 8.37 -9.19
C ILE A 122 5.47 9.71 -9.90
N ILE A 123 5.12 9.72 -11.18
CA ILE A 123 5.02 10.95 -11.97
C ILE A 123 4.09 11.98 -11.32
N PRO A 124 2.85 11.64 -10.90
CA PRO A 124 1.99 12.59 -10.19
C PRO A 124 2.56 13.04 -8.83
N LEU A 125 3.22 12.16 -8.09
CA LEU A 125 3.84 12.49 -6.81
C LEU A 125 5.06 13.41 -6.96
N TYR A 126 5.89 13.18 -7.97
CA TYR A 126 6.99 14.06 -8.34
C TYR A 126 6.45 15.45 -8.71
N LYS A 127 5.39 15.50 -9.52
CA LYS A 127 4.71 16.74 -9.89
C LYS A 127 4.20 17.50 -8.67
N TYR A 128 3.64 16.81 -7.68
CA TYR A 128 3.24 17.42 -6.40
C TYR A 128 4.42 18.11 -5.71
N ILE A 129 5.52 17.39 -5.53
CA ILE A 129 6.70 17.89 -4.83
C ILE A 129 7.29 19.10 -5.56
N ASN A 130 7.29 19.08 -6.89
CA ASN A 130 7.86 20.14 -7.72
C ASN A 130 6.97 21.38 -7.84
N GLU A 131 5.64 21.22 -7.83
CA GLU A 131 4.70 22.32 -8.13
C GLU A 131 3.90 22.81 -6.90
N THR A 132 4.01 22.17 -5.73
CA THR A 132 3.21 22.57 -4.57
C THR A 132 3.46 24.02 -4.17
N THR A 133 2.37 24.76 -3.92
CA THR A 133 2.42 26.15 -3.43
C THR A 133 2.48 26.23 -1.91
N SER A 134 2.47 25.08 -1.22
CA SER A 134 2.48 25.02 0.24
C SER A 134 3.86 25.40 0.77
N ARG A 135 3.94 26.48 1.55
CA ARG A 135 5.21 26.99 2.11
C ARG A 135 5.62 26.26 3.39
N VAL A 136 5.71 24.94 3.31
CA VAL A 136 6.14 24.03 4.39
C VAL A 136 7.12 23.00 3.84
N PRO A 137 7.93 22.31 4.69
CA PRO A 137 8.59 21.08 4.26
C PRO A 137 7.56 20.11 3.67
N ILE A 138 7.97 19.29 2.69
CA ILE A 138 7.08 18.39 1.94
C ILE A 138 6.08 17.73 2.89
N SER A 139 4.81 18.03 2.67
CA SER A 139 3.73 17.44 3.44
C SER A 139 3.49 16.04 2.95
N ASP A 140 3.36 15.12 3.89
CA ASP A 140 3.02 13.74 3.59
C ASP A 140 1.49 13.52 3.49
N TRP A 141 0.68 14.58 3.68
CA TRP A 141 -0.78 14.55 3.55
C TRP A 141 -1.30 15.77 2.77
N HIS A 142 -1.59 15.56 1.48
CA HIS A 142 -1.93 16.62 0.53
C HIS A 142 -3.13 16.28 -0.35
N GLU A 143 -3.76 17.32 -0.90
CA GLU A 143 -4.81 17.24 -1.90
C GLU A 143 -4.27 16.79 -3.26
N THR A 144 -4.78 15.69 -3.82
CA THR A 144 -4.27 15.13 -5.09
C THR A 144 -4.71 15.90 -6.34
N LYS A 145 -5.71 16.79 -6.22
CA LYS A 145 -6.15 17.66 -7.32
C LYS A 145 -5.44 19.01 -7.35
N THR A 146 -5.10 19.57 -6.19
CA THR A 146 -4.56 20.93 -6.07
C THR A 146 -3.10 20.99 -5.62
N GLY A 147 -2.58 19.91 -5.03
CA GLY A 147 -1.23 19.87 -4.47
C GLY A 147 -1.07 20.72 -3.22
N LYS A 148 -2.17 21.18 -2.61
CA LYS A 148 -2.12 21.90 -1.34
C LYS A 148 -2.01 20.92 -0.18
N MET A 149 -1.21 21.27 0.82
CA MET A 149 -1.15 20.55 2.09
C MET A 149 -2.55 20.50 2.72
N THR A 150 -2.94 19.33 3.19
CA THR A 150 -4.11 19.13 4.07
C THR A 150 -3.66 19.16 5.52
N GLY A 151 -2.58 18.45 5.84
CA GLY A 151 -2.02 18.35 7.19
C GLY A 151 -0.63 17.71 7.16
N PHE A 152 -0.02 17.48 8.33
CA PHE A 152 1.28 16.82 8.51
C PHE A 152 2.48 17.38 7.72
N LYS A 153 3.59 17.64 8.43
CA LYS A 153 4.83 18.14 7.83
C LYS A 153 6.01 17.69 8.67
N ALA A 154 7.17 17.52 8.03
CA ALA A 154 8.43 17.16 8.67
C ALA A 154 8.34 15.89 9.55
N ARG A 155 7.59 14.88 9.11
CA ARG A 155 7.46 13.59 9.81
C ARG A 155 8.41 12.56 9.23
N SER A 156 8.92 11.67 10.07
CA SER A 156 9.83 10.57 9.66
C SER A 156 9.20 9.57 8.70
N VAL A 157 7.87 9.56 8.55
CA VAL A 157 7.14 8.69 7.62
C VAL A 157 7.57 8.86 6.17
N ILE A 158 8.22 9.98 5.81
CA ILE A 158 8.83 10.19 4.49
C ILE A 158 9.88 9.12 4.14
N GLY A 159 10.43 8.42 5.14
CA GLY A 159 11.27 7.22 4.93
C GLY A 159 10.57 6.15 4.09
N GLY A 160 9.24 6.11 4.07
CA GLY A 160 8.43 5.24 3.21
C GLY A 160 8.69 5.44 1.71
N TYR A 161 9.29 6.55 1.29
CA TYR A 161 9.69 6.77 -0.11
C TYR A 161 10.75 5.77 -0.59
N TRP A 162 11.53 5.23 0.35
CA TRP A 162 12.58 4.26 0.06
C TRP A 162 12.05 2.82 -0.05
N MET A 163 10.74 2.59 0.01
CA MET A 163 10.14 1.25 -0.02
C MET A 163 10.58 0.43 -1.25
N LYS A 164 10.67 1.06 -2.44
CA LYS A 164 11.15 0.37 -3.64
C LYS A 164 12.60 -0.11 -3.51
N VAL A 165 13.46 0.70 -2.89
CA VAL A 165 14.86 0.35 -2.63
C VAL A 165 14.95 -0.79 -1.62
N LEU A 166 14.16 -0.72 -0.54
CA LEU A 166 14.10 -1.79 0.47
C LEU A 166 13.69 -3.12 -0.16
N ILE A 167 12.61 -3.14 -0.93
CA ILE A 167 12.11 -4.37 -1.56
C ILE A 167 13.10 -4.94 -2.56
N ASN A 168 13.68 -4.11 -3.42
CA ASN A 168 14.69 -4.58 -4.37
C ASN A 168 15.88 -5.20 -3.63
N LYS A 169 16.33 -4.59 -2.52
CA LYS A 169 17.41 -5.16 -1.69
C LYS A 169 17.00 -6.50 -1.06
N THR A 170 15.78 -6.62 -0.55
CA THR A 170 15.31 -7.86 0.08
C THR A 170 15.15 -8.99 -0.94
N LEU A 171 14.55 -8.72 -2.10
CA LEU A 171 14.30 -9.73 -3.13
C LEU A 171 15.58 -10.16 -3.87
N ASN A 172 16.57 -9.28 -4.02
CA ASN A 172 17.86 -9.64 -4.63
C ASN A 172 18.74 -10.49 -3.68
N ASN A 173 18.42 -10.55 -2.39
CA ASN A 173 19.16 -11.31 -1.38
C ASN A 173 18.47 -12.63 -0.98
N GLN A 174 17.35 -12.98 -1.64
CA GLN A 174 16.64 -14.26 -1.50
C GLN A 174 17.00 -15.16 -2.68
#